data_AF-A0A1M2IW99-F1
#
_entry.id   AF-A0A1M2IW99-F1
#
_cell.length_a   1.000
_cell.length_b   1.000
_cell.length_c   1.000
_cell.angle_alpha   90.00
_cell.angle_beta   90.00
_cell.angle_gamma   90.00
#
_symmetry.space_group_name_H-M   'P 1'
#
loop_
_entity.id
_entity.type
_entity.pdbx_description
1 polymer ?
#
loop_
_entity_poly.entity_id
_entity_poly.type
_entity_poly.pdbx_seq_one_letter_code
_entity_poly.pdbx_strand_id
1 'polypeptide(L)' 'MTIAERLRQEGHQIGWQEGKLEGMHEQAIKIALRMLEQGIDRDLVLAATQLSEADLAANNH' A
#
# COMPACT_ATOMS: atom_id res chain seq x y z
N MET A 1 18.12 -28.99 -7.61
CA MET A 1 16.96 -28.29 -7.03
C MET A 1 15.78 -29.24 -7.04
N THR A 2 15.20 -29.49 -5.86
CA THR A 2 14.04 -30.34 -5.63
C THR A 2 12.75 -29.56 -5.77
N ILE A 3 11.62 -30.27 -5.94
CA ILE A 3 10.28 -29.67 -5.98
C ILE A 3 10.00 -28.87 -4.70
N ALA A 4 10.44 -29.38 -3.55
CA ALA A 4 10.30 -28.69 -2.27
C ALA A 4 11.09 -27.37 -2.20
N GLU A 5 12.30 -27.34 -2.76
CA GLU A 5 13.09 -26.10 -2.84
C GLU A 5 12.44 -25.08 -3.77
N ARG A 6 11.88 -25.52 -4.90
CA ARG A 6 11.14 -24.63 -5.82
C ARG A 6 9.93 -24.01 -5.14
N LEU A 7 9.09 -24.82 -4.49
CA LEU A 7 7.89 -24.33 -3.80
C LEU A 7 8.23 -23.30 -2.70
N ARG A 8 9.31 -23.53 -1.94
CA ARG A 8 9.78 -22.55 -0.94
C ARG A 8 10.24 -21.24 -1.57
N GLN A 9 10.95 -21.31 -2.70
CA GLN A 9 11.42 -20.11 -3.41
C GLN A 9 10.26 -19.32 -4.02
N GLU A 10 9.30 -20.00 -4.64
CA GLU A 10 8.09 -19.38 -5.19
C GLU A 10 7.25 -18.73 -4.08
N GLY A 11 7.01 -19.44 -2.97
CA GLY A 11 6.30 -18.89 -1.83
C GLY A 11 6.99 -17.66 -1.23
N HIS A 12 8.32 -17.70 -1.07
CA HIS A 12 9.08 -16.53 -0.60
C HIS A 12 9.00 -15.35 -1.58
N GLN A 13 9.08 -15.62 -2.89
CA GLN A 13 8.99 -14.57 -3.90
C GLN A 13 7.59 -13.92 -3.92
N ILE A 14 6.53 -14.72 -3.83
CA ILE A 14 5.15 -14.21 -3.76
C ILE A 14 4.96 -13.37 -2.49
N GLY A 15 5.30 -13.91 -1.32
CA GLY A 15 5.13 -13.20 -0.05
C GLY A 15 5.96 -11.90 0.02
N TRP A 16 7.16 -11.88 -0.57
CA TRP A 16 7.94 -10.65 -0.65
C TRP A 16 7.30 -9.60 -1.56
N GLN A 17 6.72 -10.01 -2.69
CA GLN A 17 6.01 -9.10 -3.59
C GLN A 17 4.73 -8.56 -2.93
N GLU A 18 3.94 -9.41 -2.29
CA GLU A 18 2.73 -9.02 -1.55
C GLU A 18 3.08 -8.03 -0.44
N GLY A 19 4.03 -8.36 0.43
CA GLY A 19 4.44 -7.46 1.51
C GLY A 19 5.02 -6.13 1.02
N LYS A 20 5.68 -6.11 -0.15
CA LYS A 20 6.14 -4.86 -0.77
C LYS A 20 4.96 -4.01 -1.24
N LEU A 21 3.96 -4.61 -1.87
CA LEU A 21 2.77 -3.90 -2.34
C LEU A 21 1.94 -3.35 -1.17
N GLU A 22 1.73 -4.17 -0.14
CA GLU A 22 1.04 -3.75 1.10
C GLU A 22 1.78 -2.59 1.78
N GLY A 23 3.10 -2.70 1.94
CA GLY A 23 3.91 -1.64 2.54
C GLY A 23 3.87 -0.33 1.74
N MET A 24 3.89 -0.39 0.41
CA MET A 24 3.73 0.80 -0.44
C MET A 24 2.34 1.44 -0.27
N HIS A 25 1.29 0.62 -0.22
CA HIS A 25 -0.07 1.09 -0.05
C HIS A 25 -0.27 1.76 1.33
N GLU A 26 0.22 1.15 2.41
CA GLU A 26 0.18 1.76 3.75
C GLU A 26 0.92 3.10 3.81
N GLN A 27 2.07 3.22 3.13
CA GLN A 27 2.82 4.48 3.10
C GLN A 27 2.06 5.55 2.32
N ALA A 28 1.41 5.21 1.22
CA ALA A 28 0.57 6.14 0.48
C ALA A 28 -0.56 6.69 1.36
N ILE A 29 -1.23 5.83 2.14
CA ILE A 29 -2.27 6.25 3.10
C ILE A 29 -1.71 7.20 4.15
N LYS A 30 -0.57 6.87 4.77
CA LYS A 30 0.08 7.73 5.78
C LYS A 30 0.44 9.11 5.23
N ILE A 31 0.90 9.17 3.99
CA ILE A 31 1.20 10.44 3.30
C ILE A 31 -0.09 11.22 3.04
N ALA A 32 -1.13 10.57 2.50
CA ALA A 32 -2.41 11.20 2.23
C ALA A 32 -3.04 11.82 3.48
N LEU A 33 -3.05 11.09 4.61
CA LEU A 33 -3.57 11.59 5.87
C LEU A 33 -2.82 12.84 6.35
N ARG A 34 -1.48 12.83 6.28
CA ARG A 34 -0.66 14.01 6.63
C ARG A 34 -0.92 15.20 5.70
N MET A 35 -1.10 14.95 4.40
CA MET A 35 -1.43 16.00 3.45
C MET A 35 -2.78 16.65 3.80
N LEU A 36 -3.79 15.85 4.16
CA LEU A 36 -5.09 16.34 4.60
C LEU A 36 -5.02 17.12 5.92
N GLU A 37 -4.23 16.64 6.89
CA GLU A 37 -3.95 17.37 8.14
C GLU A 37 -3.31 18.75 7.89
N GLN A 38 -2.47 18.85 6.84
CA GLN A 38 -1.88 20.11 6.39
C GLN A 38 -2.84 21.01 5.61
N GLY A 39 -4.08 20.58 5.40
CA GLY A 39 -5.11 21.33 4.66
C GLY A 39 -4.95 21.27 3.15
N ILE A 40 -4.21 20.28 2.62
CA ILE A 40 -4.13 20.07 1.17
C ILE A 40 -5.48 19.56 0.66
N ASP A 41 -5.90 20.10 -0.48
CA ASP A 41 -7.15 19.75 -1.14
C ASP A 41 -7.31 18.24 -1.35
N ARG A 42 -8.51 17.73 -1.06
CA ARG A 42 -8.81 16.29 -1.08
C ARG A 42 -8.62 15.68 -2.46
N ASP A 43 -9.11 16.33 -3.51
CA ASP A 43 -8.99 15.80 -4.88
C ASP A 43 -7.53 15.74 -5.31
N LEU A 44 -6.74 16.76 -4.93
CA LEU A 44 -5.29 16.76 -5.15
C LEU A 44 -4.58 15.63 -4.38
N VAL A 45 -4.99 15.34 -3.14
CA VAL A 45 -4.45 14.23 -2.34
C VAL A 45 -4.71 12.88 -3.01
N LEU A 46 -5.94 12.63 -3.45
CA LEU A 46 -6.32 11.39 -4.13
C LEU A 46 -5.52 11.22 -5.43
N ALA A 47 -5.40 12.29 -6.23
CA ALA A 47 -4.63 12.26 -7.47
C ALA A 47 -3.12 12.01 -7.23
N ALA A 48 -2.53 12.65 -6.22
CA ALA A 48 -1.11 12.54 -5.92
C ALA A 48 -0.71 11.18 -5.34
N THR A 49 -1.61 10.55 -4.58
CA THR A 49 -1.35 9.28 -3.89
C THR A 49 -1.89 8.06 -4.63
N GLN A 50 -2.68 8.28 -5.69
CA GLN A 50 -3.41 7.24 -6.43
C GLN A 50 -4.34 6.40 -5.54
N LEU A 51 -4.76 6.97 -4.41
CA LEU A 51 -5.72 6.34 -3.51
C LEU A 51 -7.14 6.67 -3.93
N SER A 52 -8.05 5.77 -3.60
CA SER A 52 -9.48 6.00 -3.65
C SER A 52 -9.98 6.57 -2.33
N GLU A 53 -11.19 7.15 -2.34
CA GLU A 53 -11.87 7.57 -1.10
C GLU A 53 -12.09 6.40 -0.14
N ALA A 54 -12.31 5.19 -0.66
CA ALA A 54 -12.49 3.99 0.15
C ALA A 54 -11.22 3.64 0.94
N ASP A 55 -10.04 3.79 0.32
CA ASP A 55 -8.76 3.52 0.98
C ASP A 55 -8.53 4.45 2.18
N LEU A 56 -8.93 5.72 2.06
CA LEU A 56 -8.84 6.68 3.15
C LEU A 56 -9.91 6.45 4.22
N ALA A 57 -11.14 6.12 3.83
CA ALA A 57 -12.24 5.89 4.76
C ALA A 57 -11.98 4.68 5.68
N ALA A 58 -11.37 3.61 5.17
CA ALA A 58 -11.02 2.42 5.95
C ALA A 58 -9.94 2.68 7.04
N ASN A 59 -9.26 3.83 6.98
CA ASN A 59 -8.13 4.16 7.86
C ASN A 59 -8.37 5.40 8.73
N ASN A 60 -9.57 5.97 8.69
CA ASN A 60 -9.93 7.17 9.44
C ASN A 60 -10.76 6.76 10.68
N HIS A 61 -10.07 6.33 11.74
CA HIS A 61 -10.65 5.90 13.03
C HIS A 61 -10.38 6.92 14.14
#